data_AF-A0A7X3FFT3-F1
#
_entry.id   AF-A0A7X3FFT3-F1
#
_cell.length_a   1.000
_cell.length_b   1.000
_cell.length_c   1.000
_cell.angle_alpha   90.00
_cell.angle_beta   90.00
_cell.angle_gamma   90.00
#
_symmetry.space_group_name_H-M   'P 1'
#
loop_
_entity.id
_entity.type
_entity.pdbx_description
1 polymer ?
#
loop_
_entity_poly.entity_id
_entity_poly.type
_entity_poly.pdbx_seq_one_letter_code
_entity_poly.pdbx_strand_id
1 'polypeptide(L)'
;MKKVPAHLQPALWSQILIYGLVPGIILGLMFKTVEFYQFTRVYTLLLNVDFIPGFQKDLPEWFEFSLHLAVSLGLGAAFAVLLRRYSRPWLPGLLLGLVPVPLFVPLTLLSARTPELSDGAALVWWVAGHLIYGLLLGLLGRIMSGPRK
;
A
#
# COMPACT_ATOMS: atom_id res chain seq x y z
N MET A 1 -4.19 1.35 32.90
CA MET A 1 -5.10 1.57 31.75
C MET A 1 -5.84 0.28 31.43
N LYS A 2 -7.16 0.35 31.26
CA LYS A 2 -8.06 -0.82 31.06
C LYS A 2 -7.93 -1.39 29.63
N LYS A 3 -7.95 -2.71 29.51
CA LYS A 3 -8.07 -3.41 28.20
C LYS A 3 -9.36 -2.95 27.52
N VAL A 4 -9.31 -2.74 26.20
CA VAL A 4 -10.53 -2.55 25.40
C VAL A 4 -11.40 -3.81 25.55
N PRO A 5 -12.66 -3.68 26.01
CA PRO A 5 -13.59 -4.80 26.13
C PRO A 5 -13.68 -5.63 24.84
N ALA A 6 -13.81 -6.95 24.96
CA ALA A 6 -13.87 -7.85 23.81
C ALA A 6 -15.00 -7.51 22.82
N HIS A 7 -16.11 -6.95 23.29
CA HIS A 7 -17.24 -6.50 22.47
C HIS A 7 -16.97 -5.17 21.72
N LEU A 8 -15.90 -4.45 22.06
CA LEU A 8 -15.44 -3.23 21.38
C LEU A 8 -14.26 -3.49 20.43
N GLN A 9 -13.79 -4.74 20.30
CA GLN A 9 -12.79 -5.05 19.29
C GLN A 9 -13.43 -5.03 17.90
N PRO A 10 -12.89 -4.24 16.95
CA PRO A 10 -13.45 -4.19 15.61
C PRO A 10 -13.41 -5.58 14.98
N ALA A 11 -14.49 -5.94 14.29
CA ALA A 11 -14.56 -7.19 13.54
C ALA A 11 -13.38 -7.29 12.58
N LEU A 12 -12.92 -8.53 12.31
CA LEU A 12 -11.77 -8.77 11.43
C LEU A 12 -11.94 -8.05 10.08
N TRP A 13 -13.14 -8.11 9.50
CA TRP A 13 -13.45 -7.42 8.25
C TRP A 13 -13.26 -5.90 8.32
N SER A 14 -13.67 -5.26 9.42
CA SER A 14 -13.44 -3.82 9.62
C SER A 14 -11.95 -3.49 9.72
N GLN A 15 -11.15 -4.35 10.34
CA GLN A 15 -9.70 -4.19 10.40
C GLN A 15 -9.06 -4.29 9.02
N ILE A 16 -9.48 -5.28 8.22
CA ILE A 16 -8.99 -5.47 6.84
C ILE A 16 -9.28 -4.24 6.00
N LEU A 17 -10.51 -3.72 6.05
CA LEU A 17 -10.90 -2.52 5.31
C LEU A 17 -10.06 -1.32 5.73
N ILE A 18 -9.86 -1.09 7.04
CA ILE A 18 -9.09 0.06 7.52
C ILE A 18 -7.61 -0.07 7.15
N TYR A 19 -7.00 -1.23 7.39
CA TYR A 19 -5.59 -1.47 7.09
C TYR A 19 -5.29 -1.47 5.59
N GLY A 20 -6.24 -1.84 4.74
CA GLY A 20 -6.06 -1.80 3.28
C GLY A 20 -6.40 -0.44 2.67
N LEU A 21 -7.56 0.13 2.99
CA LEU A 21 -8.03 1.34 2.30
C LEU A 21 -7.28 2.59 2.76
N VAL A 22 -7.07 2.79 4.07
CA VAL A 22 -6.46 4.05 4.55
C VAL A 22 -5.02 4.21 4.04
N PRO A 23 -4.10 3.24 4.22
CA PRO A 23 -2.76 3.36 3.68
C PRO A 23 -2.72 3.37 2.14
N GLY A 24 -3.58 2.59 1.47
CA GLY A 24 -3.65 2.54 0.01
C GLY A 24 -4.09 3.87 -0.61
N ILE A 25 -5.13 4.50 -0.07
CA ILE A 25 -5.60 5.82 -0.52
C ILE A 25 -4.51 6.88 -0.27
N ILE A 26 -3.90 6.90 0.92
CA ILE A 26 -2.84 7.87 1.25
C ILE A 26 -1.64 7.71 0.29
N LEU A 27 -1.19 6.47 0.04
CA LEU A 27 -0.10 6.18 -0.88
C LEU A 27 -0.43 6.65 -2.30
N GLY A 28 -1.62 6.34 -2.80
CA GLY A 28 -2.07 6.74 -4.12
C GLY A 28 -2.15 8.26 -4.27
N LEU A 29 -2.75 8.97 -3.31
CA LEU A 29 -2.79 10.43 -3.32
C LEU A 29 -1.39 11.07 -3.22
N MET A 30 -0.51 10.48 -2.40
CA MET A 30 0.88 10.91 -2.29
C MET A 30 1.58 10.79 -3.65
N PHE A 31 1.51 9.63 -4.31
CA PHE A 31 2.16 9.44 -5.61
C PHE A 31 1.56 10.30 -6.69
N LYS A 32 0.23 10.48 -6.70
CA LYS A 32 -0.44 11.42 -7.62
C LYS A 32 0.10 12.84 -7.46
N THR A 33 0.29 13.26 -6.21
CA THR A 33 0.85 14.58 -5.87
C THR A 33 2.31 14.68 -6.31
N VAL A 34 3.12 13.66 -6.04
CA VAL A 34 4.53 13.61 -6.46
C VAL A 34 4.65 13.66 -7.97
N GLU A 35 3.88 12.86 -8.70
CA GLU A 35 3.89 12.85 -10.17
C GLU A 35 3.50 14.22 -10.75
N PHE A 36 2.50 14.88 -10.16
CA PHE A 36 2.08 16.22 -10.56
C PHE A 36 3.18 17.28 -10.42
N TYR A 37 3.99 17.24 -9.35
CA TYR A 37 5.01 18.28 -9.07
C TYR A 37 6.42 17.93 -9.55
N GLN A 38 6.81 16.66 -9.50
CA GLN A 38 8.17 16.18 -9.81
C GLN A 38 8.29 15.68 -11.25
N PHE A 39 7.18 15.60 -11.99
CA PHE A 39 7.12 15.07 -13.35
C PHE A 39 7.66 13.64 -13.49
N THR A 40 7.73 12.88 -12.39
CA THR A 40 8.10 11.46 -12.36
C THR A 40 6.85 10.59 -12.51
N ARG A 41 6.87 9.55 -13.35
CA ARG A 41 5.69 8.70 -13.62
C ARG A 41 5.37 7.66 -12.52
N VAL A 42 5.62 7.99 -11.25
CA VAL A 42 5.52 7.05 -10.12
C VAL A 42 4.08 6.67 -9.78
N TYR A 43 3.10 7.55 -10.03
CA TYR A 43 1.69 7.23 -9.86
C TYR A 43 1.20 6.36 -11.01
N THR A 44 1.61 6.67 -12.24
CA THR A 44 1.36 5.82 -13.40
C THR A 44 1.93 4.41 -13.20
N LEU A 45 3.12 4.29 -12.59
CA LEU A 45 3.71 3.00 -12.20
C LEU A 45 2.84 2.25 -11.17
N LEU A 46 2.32 2.94 -10.16
CA LEU A 46 1.44 2.36 -9.13
C LEU A 46 0.17 1.75 -9.71
N LEU A 47 -0.37 2.40 -10.74
CA LEU A 47 -1.61 2.02 -11.41
C LEU A 47 -1.41 1.08 -12.59
N ASN A 48 -0.17 0.83 -13.00
CA ASN A 48 0.12 0.05 -14.19
C ASN A 48 -0.46 -1.36 -14.12
N VAL A 49 -1.36 -1.67 -15.04
CA VAL A 49 -1.97 -3.00 -15.22
C VAL A 49 -1.71 -3.58 -16.62
N ASP A 50 -0.80 -2.96 -17.39
CA ASP A 50 -0.50 -3.35 -18.77
C ASP A 50 0.04 -4.79 -18.89
N PHE A 51 0.52 -5.36 -17.78
CA PHE A 51 1.00 -6.74 -17.71
C PHE A 51 -0.13 -7.78 -17.60
N ILE A 52 -1.37 -7.38 -17.35
CA ILE A 52 -2.51 -8.29 -17.18
C ILE A 52 -3.06 -8.69 -18.57
N PRO A 53 -2.99 -9.97 -18.96
CA PRO A 53 -3.55 -10.41 -20.25
C PRO A 53 -5.05 -10.16 -20.33
N GLY A 54 -5.51 -9.62 -21.47
CA GLY A 54 -6.91 -9.32 -21.73
C GLY A 54 -7.37 -7.94 -21.28
N PHE A 55 -6.53 -7.17 -20.57
CA PHE A 55 -6.82 -5.77 -20.28
C PHE A 55 -6.41 -4.89 -21.47
N GLN A 56 -7.20 -3.85 -21.71
CA GLN A 56 -6.80 -2.80 -22.65
C GLN A 56 -5.71 -1.93 -21.99
N LYS A 57 -4.84 -1.37 -22.81
CA LYS A 57 -3.98 -0.27 -22.37
C LYS A 57 -4.88 0.94 -22.07
N ASP A 58 -4.49 1.76 -21.11
CA ASP A 58 -5.17 3.01 -20.77
C ASP A 58 -6.62 2.85 -20.27
N LEU A 59 -6.79 1.97 -19.29
CA LEU A 59 -8.06 1.89 -18.56
C LEU A 59 -8.36 3.19 -17.80
N PRO A 60 -9.64 3.48 -17.52
CA PRO A 60 -9.98 4.65 -16.72
C PRO A 60 -9.25 4.66 -15.37
N GLU A 61 -8.73 5.82 -14.97
CA GLU A 61 -7.94 5.96 -13.73
C GLU A 61 -8.66 5.37 -12.51
N TRP A 62 -9.97 5.62 -12.36
CA TRP A 62 -10.76 5.12 -11.24
C TRP A 62 -10.76 3.58 -11.17
N PHE A 63 -10.66 2.90 -12.31
CA PHE A 63 -10.63 1.45 -12.40
C PHE A 63 -9.24 0.91 -12.03
N GLU A 64 -8.17 1.47 -12.61
CA GLU A 64 -6.79 1.11 -12.24
C GLU A 64 -6.53 1.36 -10.74
N PHE A 65 -7.01 2.48 -10.21
CA PHE A 65 -6.94 2.81 -8.79
C PHE A 65 -7.72 1.82 -7.91
N SER A 66 -8.89 1.37 -8.36
CA SER A 66 -9.66 0.35 -7.64
C SER A 66 -8.94 -0.99 -7.57
N LEU A 67 -8.20 -1.36 -8.61
CA LEU A 67 -7.35 -2.56 -8.61
C LEU A 67 -6.16 -2.42 -7.65
N HIS A 68 -5.53 -1.25 -7.61
CA HIS A 68 -4.52 -0.94 -6.61
C HIS A 68 -5.07 -1.10 -5.18
N LEU A 69 -6.25 -0.56 -4.91
CA LEU A 69 -6.91 -0.72 -3.61
C LEU A 69 -7.25 -2.18 -3.30
N ALA A 70 -7.60 -3.00 -4.29
CA ALA A 70 -7.80 -4.44 -4.10
C ALA A 70 -6.52 -5.16 -3.65
N VAL A 71 -5.37 -4.83 -4.24
CA VAL A 71 -4.06 -5.34 -3.77
C VAL A 71 -3.78 -4.86 -2.34
N SER A 72 -4.05 -3.58 -2.05
CA SER A 72 -3.89 -3.01 -0.71
C SER A 72 -4.79 -3.69 0.34
N LEU A 73 -6.03 -4.07 -0.02
CA LEU A 73 -6.90 -4.87 0.84
C LEU A 73 -6.31 -6.26 1.14
N GLY A 74 -5.65 -6.89 0.16
CA GLY A 74 -4.90 -8.13 0.35
C GLY A 74 -3.77 -7.97 1.38
N LEU A 75 -2.98 -6.88 1.28
CA LEU A 75 -1.95 -6.56 2.26
C LEU A 75 -2.54 -6.23 3.64
N GLY A 76 -3.66 -5.52 3.70
CA GLY A 76 -4.41 -5.25 4.94
C GLY A 76 -4.90 -6.53 5.62
N ALA A 77 -5.35 -7.52 4.84
CA ALA A 77 -5.71 -8.84 5.35
C ALA A 77 -4.51 -9.61 5.89
N ALA A 78 -3.40 -9.64 5.14
CA ALA A 78 -2.16 -10.24 5.61
C ALA A 78 -1.69 -9.59 6.93
N PHE A 79 -1.74 -8.26 7.02
CA PHE A 79 -1.38 -7.53 8.22
C PHE A 79 -2.28 -7.87 9.41
N ALA A 80 -3.60 -7.89 9.23
CA ALA A 80 -4.55 -8.25 10.28
C ALA A 80 -4.28 -9.66 10.84
N VAL A 81 -3.96 -10.64 9.98
CA VAL A 81 -3.59 -11.99 10.40
C VAL A 81 -2.26 -11.98 11.16
N LEU A 82 -1.25 -11.28 10.66
CA LEU A 82 0.06 -11.17 11.33
C LEU A 82 -0.04 -10.53 12.72
N LEU A 83 -0.89 -9.52 12.92
CA LEU A 83 -1.10 -8.89 14.23
C LEU A 83 -1.75 -9.81 15.28
N ARG A 84 -2.45 -10.86 14.84
CA ARG A 84 -2.98 -11.89 15.75
C ARG A 84 -1.89 -12.86 16.19
N ARG A 85 -0.87 -13.07 15.36
CA ARG A 85 0.30 -13.94 15.66
C ARG A 85 1.41 -13.20 16.40
N TYR A 86 1.64 -11.94 16.05
CA TYR A 86 2.75 -11.12 16.55
C TYR A 86 2.21 -9.88 17.25
N SER A 87 2.69 -9.62 18.46
CA SER A 87 2.20 -8.49 19.28
C SER A 87 2.83 -7.14 18.95
N ARG A 88 3.75 -7.08 17.97
CA ARG A 88 4.46 -5.86 17.57
C ARG A 88 3.97 -5.42 16.19
N PRO A 89 3.24 -4.30 16.05
CA PRO A 89 2.64 -3.92 14.77
C PRO A 89 3.63 -3.30 13.76
N TRP A 90 4.71 -2.68 14.26
CA TRP A 90 5.64 -1.93 13.42
C TRP A 90 6.42 -2.81 12.44
N LEU A 91 7.04 -3.88 12.92
CA LEU A 91 7.83 -4.79 12.08
C LEU A 91 7.02 -5.43 10.95
N PRO A 92 5.86 -6.10 11.20
CA PRO A 92 5.05 -6.64 10.12
C PRO A 92 4.50 -5.55 9.19
N GLY A 93 4.20 -4.35 9.70
CA GLY A 93 3.76 -3.23 8.87
C GLY A 93 4.85 -2.79 7.89
N LEU A 94 6.07 -2.57 8.38
CA LEU A 94 7.22 -2.21 7.54
C LEU A 94 7.58 -3.31 6.54
N LEU A 95 7.61 -4.57 6.97
CA LEU A 95 7.91 -5.68 6.06
C LEU A 95 6.88 -5.78 4.93
N LEU A 96 5.58 -5.68 5.24
CA LEU A 96 4.54 -5.68 4.22
C LEU A 96 4.58 -4.44 3.33
N GLY A 97 4.91 -3.27 3.89
CA GLY A 97 5.11 -2.06 3.10
C GLY A 97 6.25 -2.21 2.08
N LEU A 98 7.30 -2.97 2.40
CA LEU A 98 8.43 -3.21 1.50
C LEU A 98 8.19 -4.31 0.46
N VAL A 99 7.15 -5.17 0.62
CA VAL A 99 6.85 -6.26 -0.33
C VAL A 99 6.67 -5.77 -1.77
N PRO A 100 6.02 -4.63 -2.06
CA PRO A 100 5.87 -4.16 -3.43
C PRO A 100 7.11 -3.45 -3.99
N VAL A 101 8.13 -3.14 -3.17
CA VAL A 101 9.32 -2.38 -3.64
C VAL A 101 10.02 -3.07 -4.83
N PRO A 102 10.29 -4.39 -4.81
CA PRO A 102 10.87 -5.09 -5.95
C PRO A 102 10.03 -5.03 -7.24
N LEU A 103 8.73 -4.72 -7.15
CA LEU A 103 7.85 -4.60 -8.33
C LEU A 103 8.19 -3.40 -9.21
N PHE A 104 9.00 -2.45 -8.74
CA PHE A 104 9.50 -1.35 -9.56
C PHE A 104 10.09 -1.87 -10.89
N VAL A 105 10.99 -2.86 -10.82
CA VAL A 105 11.69 -3.39 -12.00
C VAL A 105 10.73 -4.05 -13.01
N PRO A 106 9.95 -5.10 -12.65
CA PRO A 106 9.07 -5.74 -13.62
C PRO A 106 7.97 -4.81 -14.12
N LEU A 107 7.37 -3.97 -13.27
CA LEU A 107 6.31 -3.06 -13.72
C LEU A 107 6.84 -1.99 -14.68
N THR A 108 8.07 -1.52 -14.48
CA THR A 108 8.72 -0.59 -15.41
C THR A 108 9.07 -1.25 -16.74
N LEU A 109 9.59 -2.48 -16.74
CA LEU A 109 9.99 -3.16 -17.97
C LEU A 109 8.79 -3.61 -18.83
N LEU A 110 7.63 -3.80 -18.22
CA LEU A 110 6.43 -4.31 -18.90
C LEU A 110 5.51 -3.21 -19.44
N SER A 111 5.85 -1.93 -19.28
CA SER A 111 5.02 -0.83 -19.81
C SER A 111 5.83 0.41 -20.20
N ALA A 112 5.55 0.92 -21.40
CA ALA A 112 6.11 2.20 -21.88
C ALA A 112 5.50 3.44 -21.19
N ARG A 113 4.41 3.29 -20.42
CA ARG A 113 3.74 4.38 -19.69
C ARG A 113 4.44 4.73 -18.38
N THR A 114 5.25 3.81 -17.86
CA THR A 114 5.90 3.93 -16.57
C THR A 114 7.21 4.74 -16.65
N PRO A 115 7.88 5.05 -15.51
CA PRO A 115 9.20 5.67 -15.51
C PRO A 115 10.23 4.78 -16.19
N GLU A 116 11.33 5.37 -16.65
CA GLU A 116 12.49 4.57 -17.05
C GLU A 116 13.10 3.85 -15.85
N LEU A 117 13.74 2.70 -16.09
CA LEU A 117 14.41 1.95 -15.02
C LEU A 117 15.52 2.77 -14.34
N SER A 118 16.13 3.69 -15.09
CA SER A 118 17.14 4.65 -14.64
C SER A 118 16.58 5.86 -13.91
N ASP A 119 15.26 6.03 -13.82
CA ASP A 119 14.63 7.14 -13.10
C ASP A 119 14.79 6.96 -11.58
N GLY A 120 15.94 7.44 -11.08
CA GLY A 120 16.28 7.37 -9.66
C GLY A 120 15.32 8.17 -8.78
N ALA A 121 14.71 9.25 -9.30
CA ALA A 121 13.73 10.02 -8.55
C ALA A 121 12.44 9.20 -8.34
N ALA A 122 11.94 8.55 -9.39
CA ALA A 122 10.80 7.65 -9.29
C ALA A 122 11.07 6.48 -8.33
N LEU A 123 12.27 5.88 -8.36
CA LEU A 123 12.64 4.81 -7.43
C LEU A 123 12.67 5.29 -5.97
N VAL A 124 13.25 6.47 -5.70
CA VAL A 124 13.29 7.04 -4.35
C VAL A 124 11.87 7.29 -3.83
N TRP A 125 11.00 7.90 -4.64
CA TRP A 125 9.61 8.11 -4.26
C TRP A 125 8.84 6.81 -4.10
N TRP A 126 9.08 5.82 -4.96
CA TRP A 126 8.51 4.48 -4.85
C TRP A 126 8.83 3.85 -3.48
N VAL A 127 10.11 3.82 -3.09
CA VAL A 127 10.55 3.29 -1.80
C VAL A 127 9.99 4.11 -0.64
N ALA A 128 10.06 5.45 -0.71
CA ALA A 128 9.59 6.34 0.34
C ALA A 128 8.08 6.18 0.61
N GLY A 129 7.26 6.12 -0.45
CA GLY A 129 5.82 5.91 -0.31
C GLY A 129 5.49 4.57 0.33
N HIS A 130 6.20 3.50 -0.07
CA HIS A 130 6.01 2.17 0.48
C HIS A 130 6.48 2.06 1.96
N LEU A 131 7.51 2.80 2.34
CA LEU A 131 7.88 2.97 3.76
C LEU A 131 6.78 3.69 4.54
N ILE A 132 6.23 4.79 4.01
CA ILE A 132 5.11 5.51 4.63
C ILE A 132 3.88 4.60 4.76
N TYR A 133 3.56 3.82 3.73
CA TYR A 133 2.49 2.81 3.77
C TYR A 133 2.71 1.81 4.93
N GLY A 134 3.91 1.25 5.06
CA GLY A 134 4.24 0.33 6.16
C GLY A 134 4.20 0.98 7.54
N LEU A 135 4.61 2.25 7.66
CA LEU A 135 4.48 3.04 8.88
C LEU A 135 3.01 3.28 9.25
N LEU A 136 2.15 3.56 8.27
CA LEU A 136 0.71 3.73 8.47
C LEU A 136 0.07 2.43 8.94
N LEU A 137 0.44 1.27 8.38
CA LEU A 137 0.03 -0.03 8.91
C LEU A 137 0.44 -0.19 10.39
N GLY A 138 1.71 0.06 10.71
CA GLY A 138 2.21 -0.02 12.09
C GLY A 138 1.46 0.90 13.06
N LEU A 139 1.19 2.14 12.63
CA LEU A 139 0.44 3.14 13.39
C LEU A 139 -1.02 2.71 13.62
N LEU A 140 -1.74 2.35 12.56
CA LEU A 140 -3.12 1.88 12.65
C LEU A 140 -3.19 0.62 13.52
N GLY A 141 -2.28 -0.32 13.33
CA GLY A 141 -2.16 -1.52 14.16
C GLY A 141 -1.97 -1.20 15.64
N ARG A 142 -1.14 -0.20 15.97
CA ARG A 142 -0.95 0.28 17.34
C ARG A 142 -2.20 0.93 17.93
N ILE A 143 -2.88 1.79 17.16
CA ILE A 143 -4.09 2.49 17.59
C ILE A 143 -5.22 1.49 17.84
N MET A 144 -5.43 0.56 16.92
CA MET A 144 -6.56 -0.37 16.94
C MET A 144 -6.34 -1.59 17.85
N SER A 145 -5.09 -1.96 18.11
CA SER A 145 -4.75 -3.07 19.02
C SER A 145 -4.66 -2.66 20.50
N GLY A 146 -4.70 -1.35 20.79
CA GLY A 146 -4.48 -0.78 22.13
C GLY A 146 -3.06 -0.98 22.67
N PRO A 147 -2.70 -0.35 23.82
CA PRO A 147 -1.43 -0.62 24.47
C PRO A 147 -1.40 -2.07 24.96
N ARG A 148 -0.61 -2.92 24.30
CA ARG A 148 -0.24 -4.24 24.82
C ARG A 148 1.06 -4.08 25.60
N LYS A 149 1.02 -4.47 26.88
CA LYS A 149 2.17 -4.46 27.79
C LYS A 149 3.34 -5.25 27.21
#